data_AF-A0A1J3DIS4-F1
#
_entry.id   AF-A0A1J3DIS4-F1
#
_cell.length_a   1.000
_cell.length_b   1.000
_cell.length_c   1.000
_cell.angle_alpha   90.00
_cell.angle_beta   90.00
_cell.angle_gamma   90.00
#
_symmetry.space_group_name_H-M   'P 1'
#
loop_
_entity.id
_entity.type
_entity.pdbx_description
1 polymer ?
#
loop_
_entity_poly.entity_id
_entity_poly.type
_entity_poly.pdbx_seq_one_letter_code
_entity_poly.pdbx_strand_id
1 'polypeptide(L)'
;DHVYPNFLDVMQYLADSDLLEMIVDKLNPSSPPEAQANAAETLCAITRNAPSALATKLSSPDFVSRIFGHAIEDSHSKSGLVHSLTVCISLLDPRRSAASSPFFNSYRGQNMFESPVPVTQETIGAMLPKLGDMLMLLSVASDSKVLPTTYGELRPPLGKHRLKIVEFIAVMLKSGNEDAGKELASSGTIKRTLELFFEYPFNNALHHQVESIILSCL
;
A
#
# COMPACT_ATOMS: atom_id res chain seq x y z
N ASP A 1 19.27 3.04 28.73
CA ASP A 1 18.08 2.20 28.48
C ASP A 1 17.09 2.27 29.62
N HIS A 2 16.19 3.25 29.58
CA HIS A 2 15.02 3.30 30.45
C HIS A 2 13.82 2.81 29.65
N VAL A 3 13.61 1.49 29.63
CA VAL A 3 12.35 0.91 29.17
C VAL A 3 11.30 1.35 30.19
N TYR A 4 10.41 2.25 29.79
CA TYR A 4 9.33 2.73 30.65
C TYR A 4 8.50 1.51 31.10
N PRO A 5 8.32 1.27 32.41
CA PRO A 5 7.61 0.09 32.91
C PRO A 5 6.14 0.02 32.45
N ASN A 6 5.57 1.14 32.00
CA ASN A 6 4.18 1.24 31.53
C ASN A 6 4.01 1.21 30.00
N PHE A 7 5.07 0.95 29.21
CA PHE A 7 4.98 1.08 27.75
C PHE A 7 3.93 0.14 27.13
N LEU A 8 3.85 -1.10 27.62
CA LEU A 8 2.86 -2.08 27.16
C LEU A 8 1.42 -1.65 27.52
N ASP A 9 1.21 -1.18 28.76
CA ASP A 9 -0.11 -0.70 29.22
C ASP A 9 -0.57 0.54 28.46
N VAL A 10 0.35 1.45 28.12
CA VAL A 10 0.04 2.63 27.31
C VAL A 10 -0.32 2.23 25.88
N MET A 11 0.42 1.29 25.27
CA MET A 11 0.10 0.80 23.92
C MET A 11 -1.24 0.07 23.87
N GLN A 12 -1.59 -0.67 24.92
CA GLN A 12 -2.90 -1.31 25.05
C GLN A 12 -4.02 -0.27 25.22
N TYR A 13 -3.84 0.71 26.12
CA TYR A 13 -4.82 1.80 26.31
C TYR A 13 -5.06 2.59 25.02
N LEU A 14 -3.99 2.90 24.26
CA LEU A 14 -4.11 3.57 22.97
C LEU A 14 -4.86 2.70 21.96
N ALA A 15 -4.63 1.39 21.95
CA ALA A 15 -5.36 0.46 21.10
C ALA A 15 -6.85 0.35 21.49
N ASP A 16 -7.18 0.44 22.77
CA ASP A 16 -8.56 0.39 23.25
C ASP A 16 -9.32 1.71 23.03
N SER A 17 -8.60 2.81 22.79
CA SER A 17 -9.19 4.11 22.42
C SER A 17 -9.58 4.19 20.93
N ASP A 18 -10.37 5.21 20.58
CA ASP A 18 -10.77 5.52 19.19
C ASP A 18 -9.64 6.15 18.34
N LEU A 19 -8.39 6.12 18.83
CA LEU A 19 -7.26 6.78 18.17
C LEU A 19 -7.02 6.23 16.76
N LEU A 20 -7.04 4.90 16.59
CA LEU A 20 -6.79 4.28 15.30
C LEU A 20 -7.91 4.62 14.30
N GLU A 21 -9.15 4.60 14.76
CA GLU A 21 -10.34 4.96 14.00
C GLU A 21 -10.21 6.40 13.50
N MET A 22 -9.86 7.33 14.39
CA MET A 22 -9.65 8.74 14.03
C MET A 22 -8.51 8.95 13.01
N ILE A 23 -7.41 8.20 13.12
CA ILE A 23 -6.29 8.31 12.18
C ILE A 23 -6.67 7.73 10.82
N VAL A 24 -7.32 6.57 10.77
CA VAL A 24 -7.79 5.97 9.51
C VAL A 24 -8.79 6.88 8.80
N ASP A 25 -9.63 7.60 9.53
CA ASP A 25 -10.60 8.53 8.94
C ASP A 25 -9.96 9.71 8.24
N LYS A 26 -8.71 10.04 8.56
CA LYS A 26 -7.93 11.05 7.84
C LYS A 26 -7.44 10.57 6.47
N LEU A 27 -7.53 9.27 6.15
CA LEU A 27 -7.28 8.77 4.80
C LEU A 27 -8.44 9.02 3.83
N ASN A 28 -9.62 9.39 4.34
CA ASN A 28 -10.78 9.73 3.51
C ASN A 28 -10.39 10.72 2.39
N PRO A 29 -10.84 10.51 1.15
CA PRO A 29 -10.57 11.43 0.04
C PRO A 29 -10.99 12.89 0.25
N SER A 30 -11.91 13.15 1.18
CA SER A 30 -12.35 14.50 1.58
C SER A 30 -11.33 15.23 2.46
N SER A 31 -10.37 14.51 3.05
CA SER A 31 -9.28 15.10 3.84
C SER A 31 -8.23 15.76 2.94
N PRO A 32 -7.54 16.81 3.42
CA PRO A 32 -6.48 17.44 2.65
C PRO A 32 -5.31 16.46 2.43
N PRO A 33 -4.58 16.56 1.30
CA PRO A 33 -3.47 15.67 0.97
C PRO A 33 -2.42 15.53 2.08
N GLU A 34 -2.10 16.63 2.76
CA GLU A 34 -1.13 16.66 3.86
C GLU A 34 -1.62 15.85 5.07
N ALA A 35 -2.92 15.88 5.36
CA ALA A 35 -3.49 15.07 6.45
C ALA A 35 -3.49 13.58 6.09
N GLN A 36 -3.78 13.24 4.83
CA GLN A 36 -3.71 11.86 4.33
C GLN A 36 -2.27 11.33 4.40
N ALA A 37 -1.28 12.15 4.04
CA ALA A 37 0.13 11.79 4.13
C ALA A 37 0.57 11.52 5.57
N ASN A 38 0.25 12.43 6.50
CA ASN A 38 0.59 12.29 7.91
C ASN A 38 -0.09 11.07 8.54
N ALA A 39 -1.36 10.83 8.19
CA ALA A 39 -2.10 9.65 8.64
C ALA A 39 -1.45 8.36 8.14
N ALA A 40 -1.14 8.27 6.85
CA ALA A 40 -0.48 7.10 6.28
C ALA A 40 0.91 6.88 6.88
N GLU A 41 1.71 7.92 7.09
CA GLU A 41 3.01 7.80 7.75
C GLU A 41 2.89 7.27 9.18
N THR A 42 1.92 7.78 9.94
CA THR A 42 1.63 7.32 11.30
C THR A 42 1.22 5.84 11.32
N LEU A 43 0.31 5.43 10.44
CA LEU A 43 -0.13 4.04 10.32
C LEU A 43 1.01 3.12 9.85
N CYS A 44 1.85 3.57 8.92
CA CYS A 44 3.04 2.84 8.49
C CYS A 44 4.08 2.72 9.63
N ALA A 45 4.19 3.71 10.52
CA ALA A 45 5.01 3.59 11.72
C ALA A 45 4.47 2.54 12.69
N ILE A 46 3.14 2.49 12.88
CA ILE A 46 2.47 1.49 13.72
C ILE A 46 2.69 0.07 13.19
N THR A 47 2.47 -0.15 11.88
CA THR A 47 2.70 -1.48 11.26
C THR A 47 4.14 -1.95 11.36
N ARG A 48 5.13 -1.04 11.27
CA ARG A 48 6.56 -1.35 11.44
C ARG A 48 6.93 -1.74 12.87
N ASN A 49 6.12 -1.33 13.86
CA ASN A 49 6.33 -1.64 15.27
C ASN A 49 5.59 -2.93 15.70
N ALA A 50 5.36 -3.87 14.78
CA ALA A 50 4.84 -5.19 15.10
C ALA A 50 5.91 -6.05 15.81
N PRO A 51 5.53 -6.89 16.79
CA PRO A 51 4.18 -7.07 17.33
C PRO A 51 3.83 -6.01 18.40
N SER A 52 2.74 -5.27 18.20
CA SER A 52 2.18 -4.35 19.20
C SER A 52 0.65 -4.37 19.16
N ALA A 53 -0.02 -4.02 20.27
CA ALA A 53 -1.49 -4.00 20.35
C ALA A 53 -2.13 -3.15 19.23
N LEU A 54 -1.52 -2.00 18.92
CA LEU A 54 -1.94 -1.13 17.82
C LEU A 54 -1.75 -1.80 16.44
N ALA A 55 -0.61 -2.45 16.20
CA ALA A 55 -0.37 -3.15 14.93
C ALA A 55 -1.33 -4.33 14.74
N THR A 56 -1.66 -5.06 15.81
CA THR A 56 -2.63 -6.14 15.80
C THR A 56 -4.04 -5.63 15.51
N LYS A 57 -4.50 -4.57 16.21
CA LYS A 57 -5.81 -3.95 15.95
C LYS A 57 -5.89 -3.39 14.53
N LEU A 58 -4.84 -2.74 14.04
CA LEU A 58 -4.77 -2.19 12.67
C LEU A 58 -4.81 -3.28 11.58
N SER A 59 -4.28 -4.47 11.86
CA SER A 59 -4.32 -5.62 10.93
C SER A 59 -5.64 -6.39 10.99
N SER A 60 -6.62 -5.95 11.78
CA SER A 60 -7.94 -6.57 11.81
C SER A 60 -8.72 -6.31 10.50
N PRO A 61 -9.59 -7.24 10.08
CA PRO A 61 -10.34 -7.12 8.83
C PRO A 61 -11.12 -5.81 8.67
N ASP A 62 -11.72 -5.30 9.74
CA ASP A 62 -12.52 -4.07 9.71
C ASP A 62 -11.67 -2.85 9.35
N PHE A 63 -10.50 -2.72 9.98
CA PHE A 63 -9.55 -1.64 9.70
C PHE A 63 -8.98 -1.75 8.30
N VAL A 64 -8.58 -2.96 7.91
CA VAL A 64 -7.97 -3.22 6.60
C VAL A 64 -8.97 -2.94 5.48
N SER A 65 -10.21 -3.42 5.61
CA SER A 65 -11.28 -3.16 4.65
C SER A 65 -11.59 -1.67 4.55
N ARG A 66 -11.54 -0.93 5.66
CA ARG A 66 -11.78 0.52 5.68
C ARG A 66 -10.67 1.29 4.99
N ILE A 67 -9.41 1.01 5.32
CA ILE A 67 -8.22 1.63 4.70
C ILE A 67 -8.22 1.36 3.20
N PHE A 68 -8.43 0.10 2.80
CA PHE A 68 -8.49 -0.27 1.39
C PHE A 68 -9.68 0.38 0.68
N GLY A 69 -10.82 0.54 1.37
CA GLY A 69 -11.98 1.28 0.88
C GLY A 69 -11.63 2.71 0.45
N HIS A 70 -10.89 3.46 1.26
CA HIS A 70 -10.44 4.81 0.92
C HIS A 70 -9.51 4.86 -0.30
N ALA A 71 -8.85 3.75 -0.66
CA ALA A 71 -8.05 3.68 -1.87
C ALA A 71 -8.87 3.62 -3.16
N ILE A 72 -10.08 3.05 -3.07
CA ILE A 72 -10.98 2.78 -4.21
C ILE A 72 -12.00 3.90 -4.42
N GLU A 73 -12.32 4.65 -3.37
CA GLU A 73 -13.27 5.76 -3.43
C GLU A 73 -12.88 6.81 -4.49
N ASP A 74 -13.83 7.15 -5.35
CA ASP A 74 -13.58 8.14 -6.38
C ASP A 74 -13.38 9.52 -5.76
N SER A 75 -12.40 10.23 -6.30
CA SER A 75 -11.96 11.50 -5.75
C SER A 75 -11.25 12.34 -6.78
N HIS A 76 -11.39 13.66 -6.60
CA HIS A 76 -10.72 14.67 -7.43
C HIS A 76 -9.19 14.59 -7.33
N SER A 77 -8.66 14.10 -6.20
CA SER A 77 -7.22 13.95 -5.96
C SER A 77 -6.84 12.48 -5.79
N LYS A 78 -5.81 12.02 -6.48
CA LYS A 78 -5.30 10.65 -6.32
C LYS A 78 -4.40 10.45 -5.09
N SER A 79 -4.36 11.42 -4.18
CA SER A 79 -3.59 11.38 -2.93
C SER A 79 -4.10 10.31 -1.96
N GLY A 80 -5.41 10.26 -1.71
CA GLY A 80 -6.03 9.26 -0.82
C GLY A 80 -5.74 7.83 -1.27
N LEU A 81 -5.80 7.58 -2.58
CA LEU A 81 -5.41 6.31 -3.20
C LEU A 81 -3.95 5.96 -2.87
N VAL A 82 -3.01 6.88 -3.16
CA VAL A 82 -1.57 6.61 -2.95
C VAL A 82 -1.27 6.31 -1.49
N HIS A 83 -1.83 7.09 -0.57
CA HIS A 83 -1.57 6.98 0.86
C HIS A 83 -2.22 5.75 1.48
N SER A 84 -3.46 5.45 1.12
CA SER A 84 -4.16 4.24 1.58
C SER A 84 -3.44 2.97 1.10
N LEU A 85 -3.03 2.91 -0.18
CA LEU A 85 -2.25 1.78 -0.69
C LEU A 85 -0.87 1.67 -0.05
N THR A 86 -0.27 2.78 0.36
CA THR A 86 1.01 2.76 1.10
C THR A 86 0.84 2.07 2.45
N VAL A 87 -0.27 2.32 3.16
CA VAL A 87 -0.59 1.62 4.41
C VAL A 87 -0.86 0.13 4.14
N CYS A 88 -1.64 -0.21 3.11
CA CYS A 88 -1.89 -1.61 2.73
C CYS A 88 -0.59 -2.36 2.40
N ILE A 89 0.34 -1.73 1.66
CA ILE A 89 1.67 -2.30 1.40
C ILE A 89 2.44 -2.53 2.71
N SER A 90 2.39 -1.57 3.64
CA SER A 90 3.06 -1.71 4.94
C SER A 90 2.45 -2.80 5.82
N LEU A 91 1.16 -3.11 5.67
CA LEU A 91 0.49 -4.23 6.33
C LEU A 91 0.93 -5.58 5.75
N LEU A 92 1.11 -5.67 4.43
CA LEU A 92 1.52 -6.89 3.73
C LEU A 92 3.04 -7.15 3.79
N ASP A 93 3.85 -6.09 3.82
CA ASP A 93 5.31 -6.19 3.96
C ASP A 93 5.85 -5.05 4.83
N PRO A 94 5.74 -5.17 6.18
CA PRO A 94 6.22 -4.16 7.11
C PRO A 94 7.70 -3.78 6.93
N ARG A 95 8.52 -4.70 6.37
CA ARG A 95 9.95 -4.49 6.17
C ARG A 95 10.26 -3.67 4.91
N ARG A 96 9.44 -3.77 3.85
CA ARG A 96 9.64 -3.00 2.60
C ARG A 96 9.35 -1.51 2.80
N SER A 97 8.38 -1.14 3.65
CA SER A 97 8.07 0.27 3.93
C SER A 97 9.20 1.03 4.65
N ALA A 98 10.11 0.34 5.32
CA ALA A 98 11.27 0.95 5.97
C ALA A 98 12.38 1.35 4.96
N ALA A 99 12.46 0.68 3.80
CA ALA A 99 13.49 0.90 2.79
C ALA A 99 13.12 2.01 1.78
N SER A 100 11.84 2.36 1.65
CA SER A 100 11.34 3.33 0.66
C SER A 100 11.30 4.80 1.14
N SER A 101 11.64 5.08 2.41
CA SER A 101 11.71 6.45 2.93
C SER A 101 13.14 7.02 2.79
N PRO A 102 13.36 8.11 2.02
CA PRO A 102 14.69 8.71 1.87
C PRO A 102 15.27 9.25 3.19
N PHE A 103 14.41 9.51 4.18
CA PHE A 103 14.78 10.13 5.46
C PHE A 103 15.23 9.13 6.54
N PHE A 104 15.08 7.82 6.31
CA PHE A 104 15.29 6.81 7.35
C PHE A 104 16.62 6.04 7.26
N ASN A 105 17.46 6.33 6.26
CA ASN A 105 18.76 5.66 6.09
C ASN A 105 19.81 6.01 7.17
N SER A 106 19.54 6.96 8.07
CA SER A 106 20.53 7.45 9.05
C SER A 106 20.51 6.78 10.43
N TYR A 107 19.55 5.91 10.76
CA TYR A 107 19.43 5.31 12.10
C TYR A 107 19.59 3.79 12.14
N ARG A 108 20.30 3.20 11.17
CA ARG A 108 20.52 1.75 11.11
C ARG A 108 21.74 1.31 11.92
N GLY A 109 21.62 1.43 13.24
CA GLY A 109 22.41 0.66 14.20
C GLY A 109 21.45 -0.14 15.07
N GLN A 110 21.49 -1.47 14.96
CA GLN A 110 20.72 -2.45 15.74
C GLN A 110 19.25 -2.62 15.33
N ASN A 111 18.98 -3.67 14.52
CA ASN A 111 18.07 -4.75 14.93
C ASN A 111 18.23 -5.91 13.95
N MET A 112 18.96 -6.90 14.46
CA MET A 112 19.36 -8.15 13.85
C MET A 112 18.19 -9.15 14.01
N PHE A 113 17.81 -9.83 12.92
CA PHE A 113 17.06 -11.09 12.91
C PHE A 113 15.89 -11.23 13.92
N GLU A 114 14.70 -10.77 13.52
CA GLU A 114 13.46 -11.32 14.07
C GLU A 114 12.57 -11.78 12.92
N SER A 115 11.98 -12.98 13.08
CA SER A 115 11.13 -13.62 12.07
C SER A 115 9.91 -12.74 11.80
N PRO A 116 9.49 -12.55 10.52
CA PRO A 116 8.29 -11.79 10.23
C PRO A 116 7.09 -12.42 10.95
N VAL A 117 6.25 -11.59 11.56
CA VAL A 117 4.88 -12.00 11.84
C VAL A 117 4.26 -12.33 10.48
N PRO A 118 3.76 -13.57 10.26
CA PRO A 118 3.16 -13.93 8.98
C PRO A 118 1.94 -13.04 8.74
N VAL A 119 1.82 -12.50 7.53
CA VAL A 119 0.62 -11.77 7.10
C VAL A 119 -0.58 -12.68 7.31
N THR A 120 -1.58 -12.22 8.06
CA THR A 120 -2.76 -13.03 8.33
C THR A 120 -3.59 -13.14 7.06
N GLN A 121 -4.07 -14.36 6.76
CA GLN A 121 -4.97 -14.59 5.62
C GLN A 121 -6.23 -13.72 5.72
N GLU A 122 -6.65 -13.41 6.95
CA GLU A 122 -7.76 -12.49 7.26
C GLU A 122 -7.49 -11.05 6.78
N THR A 123 -6.25 -10.54 6.92
CA THR A 123 -5.86 -9.21 6.41
C THR A 123 -6.03 -9.16 4.89
N ILE A 124 -5.54 -10.18 4.18
CA ILE A 124 -5.64 -10.26 2.73
C ILE A 124 -7.10 -10.42 2.31
N GLY A 125 -7.84 -11.29 3.02
CA GLY A 125 -9.27 -11.55 2.80
C GLY A 125 -10.13 -10.30 2.86
N ALA A 126 -9.80 -9.35 3.73
CA ALA A 126 -10.52 -8.07 3.85
C ALA A 126 -10.39 -7.17 2.60
N MET A 127 -9.34 -7.35 1.79
CA MET A 127 -9.12 -6.56 0.57
C MET A 127 -9.73 -7.23 -0.68
N LEU A 128 -9.95 -8.55 -0.66
CA LEU A 128 -10.44 -9.31 -1.83
C LEU A 128 -11.71 -8.73 -2.48
N PRO A 129 -12.76 -8.32 -1.74
CA PRO A 129 -14.02 -7.91 -2.35
C PRO A 129 -13.92 -6.71 -3.30
N LYS A 130 -12.90 -5.86 -3.14
CA LYS A 130 -12.66 -4.67 -3.95
C LYS A 130 -11.37 -4.77 -4.78
N LEU A 131 -10.73 -5.94 -4.82
CA LEU A 131 -9.44 -6.10 -5.48
C LEU A 131 -9.56 -5.94 -7.00
N GLY A 132 -10.66 -6.41 -7.60
CA GLY A 132 -10.95 -6.23 -9.03
C GLY A 132 -11.13 -4.77 -9.45
N ASP A 133 -11.53 -3.87 -8.54
CA ASP A 133 -11.70 -2.44 -8.83
C ASP A 133 -10.36 -1.75 -9.17
N MET A 134 -9.23 -2.37 -8.82
CA MET A 134 -7.89 -1.89 -9.22
C MET A 134 -7.72 -1.83 -10.73
N LEU A 135 -8.38 -2.70 -11.50
CA LEU A 135 -8.36 -2.64 -12.95
C LEU A 135 -8.89 -1.29 -13.46
N MET A 136 -10.01 -0.83 -12.88
CA MET A 136 -10.64 0.43 -13.27
C MET A 136 -9.72 1.62 -12.98
N LEU A 137 -9.00 1.56 -11.86
CA LEU A 137 -8.03 2.60 -11.47
C LEU A 137 -6.74 2.57 -12.31
N LEU A 138 -6.35 1.42 -12.85
CA LEU A 138 -5.25 1.28 -13.82
C LEU A 138 -5.66 1.70 -15.24
N SER A 139 -6.96 1.86 -15.50
CA SER A 139 -7.43 2.29 -16.81
C SER A 139 -6.96 3.70 -17.13
N VAL A 140 -6.64 3.89 -18.40
CA VAL A 140 -5.99 5.08 -18.93
C VAL A 140 -6.93 5.84 -19.88
N ALA A 141 -8.07 5.22 -20.24
CA ALA A 141 -8.98 5.69 -21.29
C ALA A 141 -9.60 7.08 -21.04
N SER A 142 -9.73 7.50 -19.79
CA SER A 142 -10.33 8.79 -19.41
C SER A 142 -9.32 9.92 -19.17
N ASP A 143 -8.01 9.62 -19.17
CA ASP A 143 -6.97 10.58 -18.82
C ASP A 143 -6.34 11.18 -20.09
N SER A 144 -6.63 12.46 -20.34
CA SER A 144 -6.15 13.20 -21.50
C SER A 144 -4.90 14.04 -21.23
N LYS A 145 -4.24 13.83 -20.07
CA LYS A 145 -3.04 14.60 -19.72
C LYS A 145 -1.91 14.28 -20.70
N VAL A 146 -1.08 15.27 -21.02
CA VAL A 146 0.10 15.09 -21.87
C VAL A 146 1.34 15.49 -21.07
N LEU A 147 2.38 14.66 -21.11
CA LEU A 147 3.70 15.00 -20.59
C LEU A 147 4.72 14.95 -21.73
N PRO A 148 5.23 16.10 -22.20
CA PRO A 148 6.34 16.12 -23.14
C PRO A 148 7.63 15.66 -22.45
N THR A 149 8.40 14.84 -23.17
CA THR A 149 9.71 14.32 -22.76
C THR A 149 10.70 14.52 -23.89
N THR A 150 11.99 14.33 -23.63
CA THR A 150 13.05 14.43 -24.66
C THR A 150 12.92 13.39 -25.78
N TYR A 151 12.20 12.29 -25.55
CA TYR A 151 12.02 11.18 -26.49
C TYR A 151 10.61 11.13 -27.12
N GLY A 152 9.77 12.15 -26.89
CA GLY A 152 8.39 12.20 -27.36
C GLY A 152 7.42 12.55 -26.24
N GLU A 153 6.14 12.25 -26.41
CA GLU A 153 5.10 12.61 -25.46
C GLU A 153 4.44 11.39 -24.83
N LEU A 154 4.20 11.44 -23.53
CA LEU A 154 3.40 10.43 -22.83
C LEU A 154 1.95 10.92 -22.75
N ARG A 155 1.04 10.15 -23.36
CA ARG A 155 -0.39 10.49 -23.48
C ARG A 155 -1.27 9.30 -23.07
N PRO A 156 -1.69 9.25 -21.80
CA PRO A 156 -1.24 10.05 -20.68
C PRO A 156 0.02 9.51 -20.01
N PRO A 157 0.71 10.31 -19.17
CA PRO A 157 1.73 9.77 -18.28
C PRO A 157 1.11 8.76 -17.30
N LEU A 158 1.85 7.68 -17.00
CA LEU A 158 1.41 6.66 -16.03
C LEU A 158 0.95 7.29 -14.71
N GLY A 159 1.74 8.23 -14.18
CA GLY A 159 1.45 8.93 -12.93
C GLY A 159 1.78 8.09 -11.68
N LYS A 160 1.95 8.79 -10.56
CA LYS A 160 2.34 8.17 -9.28
C LYS A 160 1.30 7.18 -8.75
N HIS A 161 0.01 7.46 -8.98
CA HIS A 161 -1.09 6.63 -8.49
C HIS A 161 -1.16 5.28 -9.21
N ARG A 162 -1.05 5.23 -10.55
CA ARG A 162 -1.03 3.95 -11.28
C ARG A 162 0.21 3.12 -10.93
N LEU A 163 1.38 3.77 -10.81
CA LEU A 163 2.58 3.08 -10.35
C LEU A 163 2.39 2.48 -8.95
N LYS A 164 1.75 3.21 -8.02
CA LYS A 164 1.47 2.71 -6.67
C LYS A 164 0.51 1.52 -6.67
N ILE A 165 -0.48 1.48 -7.57
CA ILE A 165 -1.36 0.31 -7.75
C ILE A 165 -0.55 -0.91 -8.20
N VAL A 166 0.33 -0.75 -9.20
CA VAL A 166 1.18 -1.86 -9.67
C VAL A 166 2.13 -2.35 -8.58
N GLU A 167 2.68 -1.44 -7.77
CA GLU A 167 3.48 -1.80 -6.60
C GLU A 167 2.68 -2.60 -5.56
N PHE A 168 1.43 -2.19 -5.27
CA PHE A 168 0.54 -2.92 -4.38
C PHE A 168 0.24 -4.32 -4.90
N ILE A 169 -0.08 -4.47 -6.19
CA ILE A 169 -0.31 -5.77 -6.84
C ILE A 169 0.91 -6.69 -6.71
N ALA A 170 2.11 -6.15 -6.92
CA ALA A 170 3.35 -6.91 -6.76
C ALA A 170 3.52 -7.45 -5.32
N VAL A 171 3.23 -6.61 -4.31
CA VAL A 171 3.28 -7.02 -2.89
C VAL A 171 2.20 -8.05 -2.56
N MET A 172 0.99 -7.84 -3.08
CA MET A 172 -0.15 -8.75 -2.88
C MET A 172 0.16 -10.15 -3.42
N LEU A 173 0.70 -10.25 -4.64
CA LEU A 173 1.07 -11.55 -5.21
C LEU A 173 2.24 -12.21 -4.46
N LYS A 174 3.23 -11.42 -4.02
CA LYS A 174 4.35 -11.92 -3.24
C LYS A 174 3.94 -12.48 -1.87
N SER A 175 2.76 -12.11 -1.36
CA SER A 175 2.22 -12.70 -0.13
C SER A 175 1.90 -14.20 -0.25
N GLY A 176 1.77 -14.71 -1.48
CA GLY A 176 1.49 -16.12 -1.75
C GLY A 176 0.06 -16.56 -1.44
N ASN A 177 -0.87 -15.64 -1.23
CA ASN A 177 -2.28 -15.97 -1.03
C ASN A 177 -2.94 -16.38 -2.36
N GLU A 178 -3.47 -17.61 -2.40
CA GLU A 178 -4.05 -18.17 -3.62
C GLU A 178 -5.30 -17.43 -4.10
N ASP A 179 -6.17 -16.99 -3.19
CA ASP A 179 -7.44 -16.36 -3.53
C ASP A 179 -7.22 -14.97 -4.15
N ALA A 180 -6.27 -14.21 -3.61
CA ALA A 180 -5.82 -12.94 -4.16
C ALA A 180 -5.18 -13.12 -5.53
N GLY A 181 -4.35 -14.16 -5.70
CA GLY A 181 -3.78 -14.51 -7.00
C GLY A 181 -4.84 -14.84 -8.04
N LYS A 182 -5.84 -15.66 -7.68
CA LYS A 182 -6.97 -16.02 -8.54
C LYS A 182 -7.80 -14.80 -8.93
N GLU A 183 -8.10 -13.92 -7.98
CA GLU A 183 -8.88 -12.70 -8.22
C GLU A 183 -8.14 -11.70 -9.12
N LEU A 184 -6.82 -11.52 -8.95
CA LEU A 184 -6.01 -10.66 -9.80
C LEU A 184 -5.87 -11.21 -11.23
N ALA A 185 -5.85 -12.54 -11.37
CA ALA A 185 -5.83 -13.20 -12.67
C ALA A 185 -7.19 -13.11 -13.37
N SER A 186 -8.31 -13.36 -12.67
CA SER A 186 -9.67 -13.33 -13.22
C SER A 186 -10.13 -11.92 -13.58
N SER A 187 -9.76 -10.91 -12.78
CA SER A 187 -10.09 -9.51 -13.03
C SER A 187 -9.38 -8.91 -14.25
N GLY A 188 -8.35 -9.57 -14.80
CA GLY A 188 -7.55 -9.02 -15.91
C GLY A 188 -6.55 -7.95 -15.48
N THR A 189 -6.39 -7.73 -14.17
CA THR A 189 -5.45 -6.76 -13.61
C THR A 189 -4.01 -7.05 -14.01
N ILE A 190 -3.58 -8.32 -13.94
CA ILE A 190 -2.23 -8.75 -14.35
C ILE A 190 -2.00 -8.47 -15.84
N LYS A 191 -2.99 -8.76 -16.69
CA LYS A 191 -2.92 -8.47 -18.12
C LYS A 191 -2.73 -6.97 -18.36
N ARG A 192 -3.52 -6.12 -17.69
CA ARG A 192 -3.38 -4.66 -17.83
C ARG A 192 -2.00 -4.16 -17.39
N THR A 193 -1.44 -4.71 -16.31
CA THR A 193 -0.08 -4.39 -15.87
C THR A 193 0.97 -4.73 -16.92
N LEU A 194 0.84 -5.87 -17.61
CA LEU A 194 1.72 -6.26 -18.71
C LEU A 194 1.56 -5.33 -19.93
N GLU A 195 0.35 -4.88 -20.25
CA GLU A 195 0.15 -3.88 -21.30
C GLU A 195 0.86 -2.56 -20.97
N LEU A 196 0.75 -2.09 -19.71
CA LEU A 196 1.43 -0.88 -19.23
C LEU A 196 2.96 -0.98 -19.38
N PHE A 197 3.55 -2.17 -19.19
CA PHE A 197 4.99 -2.38 -19.39
C PHE A 197 5.44 -1.95 -20.80
N PHE A 198 4.67 -2.34 -21.83
CA PHE A 198 4.95 -2.00 -23.22
C PHE A 198 4.53 -0.57 -23.57
N GLU A 199 3.46 -0.05 -22.99
CA GLU A 199 3.03 1.35 -23.18
C GLU A 199 4.04 2.36 -22.62
N TYR A 200 4.78 1.99 -21.55
CA TYR A 200 5.74 2.87 -20.88
C TYR A 200 7.16 2.27 -20.87
N PRO A 201 7.84 2.17 -22.02
CA PRO A 201 9.11 1.47 -22.17
C PRO A 201 10.28 2.09 -21.39
N PHE A 202 10.18 3.36 -21.01
CA PHE A 202 11.23 4.09 -20.28
C PHE A 202 10.95 4.21 -18.78
N ASN A 203 9.95 3.51 -18.25
CA ASN A 203 9.58 3.59 -16.84
C ASN A 203 10.19 2.43 -16.03
N ASN A 204 11.44 2.61 -15.59
CA ASN A 204 12.17 1.60 -14.83
C ASN A 204 11.45 1.16 -13.54
N ALA A 205 10.76 2.08 -12.86
CA ALA A 205 10.04 1.78 -11.64
C ALA A 205 8.85 0.85 -11.91
N LEU A 206 8.10 1.10 -12.99
CA LEU A 206 7.03 0.20 -13.44
C LEU A 206 7.61 -1.18 -13.78
N HIS A 207 8.66 -1.21 -14.60
CA HIS A 207 9.26 -2.46 -15.08
C HIS A 207 9.74 -3.34 -13.93
N HIS A 208 10.34 -2.75 -12.89
CA HIS A 208 10.75 -3.49 -11.69
C HIS A 208 9.57 -4.13 -10.95
N GLN A 209 8.42 -3.44 -10.87
CA GLN A 209 7.22 -4.05 -10.25
C GLN A 209 6.63 -5.15 -11.14
N VAL A 210 6.63 -4.98 -12.47
CA VAL A 210 6.16 -6.02 -13.41
C VAL A 210 7.03 -7.28 -13.33
N GLU A 211 8.35 -7.12 -13.27
CA GLU A 211 9.27 -8.23 -13.02
C GLU A 211 8.93 -8.96 -11.71
N SER A 212 8.72 -8.22 -10.62
CA SER A 212 8.32 -8.80 -9.34
C SER A 212 6.99 -9.56 -9.42
N ILE A 213 6.04 -9.08 -10.21
CA ILE A 213 4.75 -9.74 -10.46
C ILE A 213 4.99 -11.07 -11.19
N ILE A 214 5.77 -11.06 -12.28
CA ILE A 214 6.08 -12.26 -13.06
C ILE A 214 6.77 -13.30 -12.18
N LEU A 215 7.77 -12.91 -11.40
CA LEU A 215 8.50 -13.81 -10.50
C LEU A 215 7.61 -14.40 -9.40
N SER A 216 6.55 -13.70 -8.98
CA SER A 216 5.62 -14.21 -7.97
C SER A 216 4.59 -15.19 -8.54
N CYS A 217 4.45 -15.24 -9.87
CA CYS A 217 3.54 -16.15 -10.57
C CYS A 217 4.22 -17.44 -11.09
N LEU A 218 5.55 -17.52 -11.02
CA LEU A 218 6.36 -18.69 -11.40
C LEU A 218 6.53 -19.64 -10.22
#